data_AF-A0A227J501-F1
#
_entry.id   AF-A0A227J501-F1
#
_cell.length_a   1.000
_cell.length_b   1.000
_cell.length_c   1.000
_cell.angle_alpha   90.00
_cell.angle_beta   90.00
_cell.angle_gamma   90.00
#
_symmetry.space_group_name_H-M   'P 1'
#
loop_
_entity.id
_entity.type
_entity.pdbx_description
1 polymer ?
#
loop_
_entity_poly.entity_id
_entity_poly.type
_entity_poly.pdbx_seq_one_letter_code
_entity_poly.pdbx_strand_id
1 'polypeptide(L)'
;LSYDKPLPSLSLLDDKQRVIYVNSLSKTLDSRLRIGWMLAGRYRDQIEQYLLCENMGSLNLMQSAVATFLTSGKYRTHTARMGRVYQNNMRRFIQMLHQYLDEYESLKNRYQINA
;
A
#
# COMPACT_ATOMS: atom_id res chain seq x y z
N LEU A 1 -3.40 -0.71 2.63
CA LEU A 1 -4.69 -0.06 2.96
C LEU A 1 -5.61 -0.34 1.79
N SER A 2 -6.64 -1.15 2.02
CA SER A 2 -7.57 -1.57 0.96
C SER A 2 -8.98 -1.23 1.42
N TYR A 3 -9.83 -0.86 0.46
CA TYR A 3 -11.25 -0.65 0.69
C TYR A 3 -11.93 -1.98 1.07
N ASP A 4 -11.72 -3.01 0.24
CA ASP A 4 -12.20 -4.37 0.50
C ASP A 4 -11.16 -5.25 1.18
N LYS A 5 -11.59 -6.46 1.57
CA LYS A 5 -10.70 -7.51 2.05
C LYS A 5 -9.60 -7.72 1.00
N PRO A 6 -8.32 -7.50 1.35
CA PRO A 6 -7.25 -7.61 0.38
C PRO A 6 -7.14 -9.04 -0.12
N LEU A 7 -6.99 -9.20 -1.43
CA LEU A 7 -6.59 -10.46 -2.05
C LEU A 7 -5.19 -10.85 -1.55
N PRO A 8 -4.88 -12.15 -1.45
CA PRO A 8 -3.52 -12.59 -1.16
C PRO A 8 -2.55 -12.00 -2.20
N SER A 9 -1.38 -11.53 -1.75
CA SER A 9 -0.36 -11.05 -2.66
C SER A 9 0.15 -12.18 -3.55
N LEU A 10 0.61 -11.86 -4.76
CA LEU A 10 1.17 -12.86 -5.66
C LEU A 10 2.35 -13.62 -5.03
N SER A 11 3.12 -12.95 -4.15
CA SER A 11 4.20 -13.57 -3.39
C SER A 11 3.76 -14.61 -2.38
N LEU A 12 2.52 -14.51 -1.85
CA LEU A 12 1.95 -15.54 -0.96
C LEU A 12 1.51 -16.78 -1.73
N LEU A 13 1.31 -16.67 -3.04
CA LEU A 13 0.90 -17.76 -3.93
C LEU A 13 2.09 -18.37 -4.68
N ASP A 14 3.31 -17.93 -4.39
CA ASP A 14 4.50 -18.26 -5.17
C ASP A 14 5.37 -19.32 -4.50
N ASP A 15 5.03 -20.58 -4.73
CA ASP A 15 5.80 -21.72 -4.23
C ASP A 15 7.17 -21.88 -4.92
N LYS A 16 7.38 -21.17 -6.04
CA LYS A 16 8.58 -21.32 -6.88
C LYS A 16 9.54 -20.12 -6.76
N GLN A 17 9.32 -19.24 -5.79
CA GLN A 17 10.22 -18.12 -5.43
C GLN A 17 10.61 -17.22 -6.62
N ARG A 18 9.69 -17.02 -7.57
CA ARG A 18 9.85 -16.18 -8.76
C ARG A 18 9.39 -14.73 -8.58
N VAL A 19 8.65 -14.42 -7.52
CA VAL A 19 8.03 -13.12 -7.33
C VAL A 19 8.94 -12.24 -6.47
N ILE A 20 9.26 -11.06 -7.01
CA ILE A 20 9.86 -9.99 -6.22
C ILE A 20 8.72 -9.14 -5.64
N TYR A 21 8.51 -9.23 -4.34
CA TYR A 21 7.52 -8.42 -3.63
C TYR A 21 8.16 -7.10 -3.20
N VAL A 22 7.58 -5.97 -3.59
CA VAL A 22 8.07 -4.63 -3.24
C VAL A 22 7.03 -3.89 -2.42
N ASN A 23 7.46 -3.22 -1.35
CA ASN A 23 6.58 -2.46 -0.48
C ASN A 23 7.27 -1.22 0.10
N SER A 24 6.49 -0.26 0.60
CA SER A 24 6.98 1.01 1.13
C SER A 24 6.02 1.63 2.15
N LEU A 25 6.57 2.49 3.02
CA LEU A 25 5.78 3.28 3.97
C LEU A 25 5.15 4.54 3.36
N SER A 26 5.45 4.89 2.11
CA SER A 26 5.04 6.18 1.52
C SER A 26 3.54 6.43 1.50
N LYS A 27 2.72 5.38 1.41
CA LYS A 27 1.25 5.48 1.38
C LYS A 27 0.58 5.06 2.69
N THR A 28 1.35 4.56 3.65
CA THR A 28 0.83 4.16 4.97
C THR A 28 1.22 5.12 6.07
N LEU A 29 2.34 5.84 5.93
CA LEU A 29 2.85 6.80 6.91
C LEU A 29 3.14 8.16 6.26
N ASP A 30 4.26 8.29 5.54
CA ASP A 30 4.60 9.51 4.82
C ASP A 30 5.60 9.20 3.70
N SER A 31 5.39 9.79 2.52
CA SER A 31 6.31 9.79 1.38
C SER A 31 7.73 10.27 1.71
N ARG A 32 7.86 11.23 2.64
CA ARG A 32 9.14 11.84 3.07
C ARG A 32 10.04 10.88 3.83
N LEU A 33 9.50 9.77 4.35
CA LEU A 33 10.31 8.74 5.02
C LEU A 33 11.32 8.10 4.08
N ARG A 34 11.02 8.04 2.77
CA ARG A 34 11.85 7.39 1.74
C ARG A 34 12.27 5.95 2.09
N ILE A 35 11.45 5.24 2.88
CA ILE A 35 11.69 3.86 3.30
C ILE A 35 10.81 2.90 2.49
N GLY A 36 11.47 1.93 1.88
CA GLY A 36 10.87 0.79 1.21
C GLY A 36 11.71 -0.46 1.43
N TRP A 37 11.12 -1.61 1.14
CA TRP A 37 11.77 -2.91 1.23
C TRP A 37 11.27 -3.83 0.12
N MET A 38 11.99 -4.92 -0.10
CA MET A 38 11.60 -5.95 -1.03
C MET A 38 11.92 -7.34 -0.51
N LEU A 39 11.14 -8.33 -0.92
CA LEU A 39 11.40 -9.75 -0.74
C LEU A 39 11.63 -10.34 -2.14
N ALA A 40 12.87 -10.75 -2.43
CA ALA A 40 13.30 -11.09 -3.79
C ALA A 40 13.37 -12.60 -4.09
N GLY A 41 12.99 -13.46 -3.14
CA GLY A 41 13.03 -14.92 -3.31
C GLY A 41 14.39 -15.39 -3.82
N ARG A 42 14.38 -16.16 -4.92
CA ARG A 42 15.60 -16.73 -5.52
C ARG A 42 16.56 -15.71 -6.14
N TYR A 43 16.15 -14.45 -6.29
CA TYR A 43 16.97 -13.37 -6.88
C TYR A 43 17.67 -12.51 -5.82
N ARG A 44 17.53 -12.87 -4.53
CA ARG A 44 18.06 -12.08 -3.41
C ARG A 44 19.55 -11.77 -3.57
N ASP A 45 20.39 -12.77 -3.80
CA ASP A 45 21.85 -12.59 -3.82
C ASP A 45 22.30 -11.65 -4.95
N GLN A 46 21.70 -11.78 -6.13
CA GLN A 46 21.98 -10.92 -7.29
C GLN A 46 21.59 -9.47 -7.02
N ILE A 47 20.44 -9.26 -6.38
CA ILE A 47 19.94 -7.92 -6.05
C ILE A 47 20.75 -7.29 -4.91
N GLU A 48 21.12 -8.06 -3.89
CA GLU A 48 21.98 -7.56 -2.81
C GLU A 48 23.33 -7.10 -3.34
N GLN A 49 23.95 -7.86 -4.26
CA GLN A 49 25.18 -7.44 -4.93
C GLN A 49 25.03 -6.10 -5.66
N TYR A 50 23.94 -5.93 -6.41
CA TYR A 50 23.65 -4.68 -7.11
C TYR A 50 23.42 -3.51 -6.14
N LEU A 51 22.64 -3.74 -5.08
CA LEU A 51 22.35 -2.72 -4.07
C LEU A 51 23.59 -2.28 -3.28
N LEU A 52 24.53 -3.18 -3.03
CA LEU A 52 25.82 -2.82 -2.40
C LEU A 52 26.64 -1.86 -3.26
N CYS A 53 26.53 -1.95 -4.59
CA CYS A 53 27.22 -1.07 -5.52
C CYS A 53 26.54 0.30 -5.67
N GLU A 54 25.22 0.36 -5.58
CA GLU A 54 24.45 1.59 -5.89
C GLU A 54 24.02 2.40 -4.66
N ASN A 55 23.90 1.79 -3.48
CA ASN A 55 23.19 2.41 -2.37
C ASN A 55 24.16 3.10 -1.39
N MET A 56 24.41 4.40 -1.59
CA MET A 56 25.12 5.25 -0.64
C MET A 56 24.24 5.66 0.54
N GLY A 57 23.89 4.69 1.40
CA GLY A 57 23.36 4.92 2.74
C GLY A 57 21.96 5.56 2.83
N SER A 58 20.99 4.80 3.31
CA SER A 58 19.72 5.37 3.81
C SER A 58 19.93 6.23 5.05
N LEU A 59 19.08 7.23 5.29
CA LEU A 59 19.12 8.03 6.53
C LEU A 59 18.89 7.15 7.78
N ASN A 60 19.97 6.81 8.48
CA ASN A 60 19.98 5.98 9.70
C ASN A 60 19.01 6.49 10.77
N LEU A 61 18.88 7.82 10.92
CA LEU A 61 17.96 8.42 11.89
C LEU A 61 16.50 8.09 11.59
N MET A 62 16.08 8.24 10.33
CA MET A 62 14.70 7.96 9.92
C MET A 62 14.37 6.47 10.07
N GLN A 63 15.31 5.61 9.72
CA GLN A 63 15.15 4.17 9.91
C GLN A 63 15.00 3.80 11.40
N SER A 64 15.81 4.38 12.28
CA SER A 64 15.73 4.13 13.73
C SER A 64 14.40 4.61 14.34
N ALA A 65 13.95 5.82 13.96
CA ALA A 65 12.66 6.36 14.40
C ALA A 65 11.49 5.49 13.92
N VAL A 66 11.52 5.07 12.65
CA VAL A 66 10.51 4.18 12.08
C VAL A 66 10.55 2.81 12.75
N ALA A 67 11.73 2.25 13.03
CA ALA A 67 11.87 0.97 13.72
C ALA A 67 11.20 1.02 15.10
N THR A 68 11.49 2.06 15.89
CA THR A 68 10.85 2.29 17.19
C THR A 68 9.33 2.43 17.06
N PHE A 69 8.86 3.13 16.03
CA PHE A 69 7.43 3.28 15.79
C PHE A 69 6.75 1.96 15.42
N LEU A 70 7.37 1.15 14.56
CA LEU A 70 6.85 -0.16 14.14
C LEU A 70 6.80 -1.15 15.31
N THR A 71 7.82 -1.17 16.17
CA THR A 71 7.87 -2.07 17.34
C THR A 71 6.94 -1.64 18.48
N SER A 72 6.58 -0.36 18.56
CA SER A 72 5.63 0.14 19.57
C SER A 72 4.17 -0.33 19.40
N GLY A 73 3.84 -1.01 18.30
CA GLY A 73 2.46 -1.43 17.98
C GLY A 73 1.55 -0.32 17.42
N LYS A 74 1.96 0.95 17.52
CA LYS A 74 1.20 2.12 17.03
C LYS A 74 0.90 2.05 15.53
N TYR A 75 1.78 1.45 14.74
CA TYR A 75 1.57 1.25 13.30
C TYR A 75 0.32 0.41 12.99
N ARG A 76 0.07 -0.64 13.76
CA ARG A 76 -1.10 -1.51 13.57
C ARG A 76 -2.40 -0.75 13.85
N THR A 77 -2.42 0.01 14.95
CA THR A 77 -3.57 0.86 15.31
C THR A 77 -3.81 1.94 14.27
N HIS A 78 -2.74 2.59 13.79
CA HIS A 78 -2.81 3.60 12.73
C HIS A 78 -3.37 3.03 11.44
N THR A 79 -2.83 1.91 10.94
CA THR A 79 -3.29 1.30 9.68
C THR A 79 -4.73 0.80 9.76
N ALA A 80 -5.16 0.24 10.90
CA ALA A 80 -6.55 -0.14 11.12
C ALA A 80 -7.49 1.09 11.12
N ARG A 81 -7.09 2.17 11.79
CA ARG A 81 -7.83 3.44 11.76
C ARG A 81 -7.92 4.00 10.34
N MET A 82 -6.79 4.07 9.63
CA MET A 82 -6.73 4.57 8.26
C MET A 82 -7.57 3.70 7.32
N GLY A 83 -7.59 2.38 7.49
CA GLY A 83 -8.48 1.49 6.73
C GLY A 83 -9.93 1.92 6.81
N ARG A 84 -10.44 2.20 8.02
CA ARG A 84 -11.81 2.69 8.24
C ARG A 84 -12.06 4.07 7.60
N VAL A 85 -11.08 4.98 7.70
CA VAL A 85 -11.17 6.31 7.08
C VAL A 85 -11.29 6.20 5.56
N TYR A 86 -10.41 5.43 4.92
CA TYR A 86 -10.46 5.24 3.47
C TYR A 86 -11.74 4.51 3.03
N GLN A 87 -12.21 3.54 3.80
CA GLN A 87 -13.50 2.89 3.55
C GLN A 87 -14.67 3.88 3.57
N ASN A 88 -14.75 4.72 4.59
CA ASN A 88 -15.81 5.72 4.69
C ASN A 88 -15.72 6.77 3.57
N ASN A 89 -14.51 7.24 3.25
CA ASN A 89 -14.29 8.20 2.17
C ASN A 89 -14.71 7.63 0.81
N MET A 90 -14.38 6.37 0.53
CA MET A 90 -14.77 5.71 -0.73
C MET A 90 -16.29 5.52 -0.82
N ARG A 91 -16.95 5.07 0.26
CA ARG A 91 -18.43 4.97 0.28
C ARG A 91 -19.09 6.30 0.00
N ARG A 92 -18.63 7.37 0.66
CA ARG A 92 -19.15 8.73 0.44
C ARG A 92 -18.91 9.18 -1.00
N PHE A 93 -17.71 8.95 -1.53
CA PHE A 93 -17.39 9.30 -2.91
C PHE A 93 -18.30 8.58 -3.90
N ILE A 94 -18.50 7.27 -3.76
CA ILE A 94 -19.38 6.48 -4.62
C ILE A 94 -20.83 7.00 -4.52
N GLN A 95 -21.33 7.25 -3.32
CA GLN A 95 -22.68 7.80 -3.14
C GLN A 95 -22.85 9.14 -3.86
N MET A 96 -21.90 10.06 -3.68
CA MET A 96 -21.93 11.36 -4.36
C MET A 96 -21.84 11.19 -5.87
N LEU A 97 -20.97 10.29 -6.33
CA LEU A 97 -20.79 10.02 -7.75
C LEU A 97 -22.09 9.49 -8.38
N HIS A 98 -22.80 8.59 -7.72
CA HIS A 98 -24.13 8.15 -8.16
C HIS A 98 -25.13 9.31 -8.25
N GLN A 99 -25.22 10.12 -7.18
CA GLN A 99 -26.14 11.26 -7.14
C GLN A 99 -25.90 12.22 -8.31
N TYR A 100 -24.64 12.59 -8.57
CA TYR A 100 -24.32 13.49 -9.68
C TYR A 100 -24.48 12.86 -11.05
N LEU A 101 -24.19 11.56 -11.22
CA LEU A 101 -24.39 10.89 -12.51
C LEU A 101 -25.87 10.73 -12.85
N ASP A 102 -26.73 10.53 -11.85
CA ASP A 102 -28.18 10.41 -12.05
C ASP A 102 -28.86 11.74 -12.42
N GLU A 103 -28.22 12.88 -12.18
CA GLU A 103 -28.68 14.20 -12.65
C GLU A 103 -28.56 14.34 -14.18
N TYR A 104 -27.73 13.53 -14.84
CA TYR A 104 -27.58 13.52 -16.29
C TYR A 104 -28.51 12.47 -16.91
N GLU A 105 -29.59 12.91 -17.54
CA GLU A 105 -30.57 12.03 -18.21
C GLU A 105 -29.94 11.09 -19.24
N SER A 106 -28.85 11.52 -19.90
CA SER A 106 -28.10 10.71 -20.87
C SER A 106 -27.32 9.54 -20.24
N LEU A 107 -27.03 9.61 -18.94
CA LEU A 107 -26.24 8.63 -18.19
C LEU A 107 -27.09 7.78 -17.25
N LYS A 108 -28.29 8.23 -16.91
CA LYS A 108 -29.23 7.50 -16.05
C LYS A 108 -29.43 6.07 -16.54
N ASN A 109 -29.24 5.09 -15.65
CA ASN A 109 -29.29 3.64 -15.93
C ASN A 109 -28.27 3.14 -16.98
N ARG A 110 -27.24 3.91 -17.33
CA ARG A 110 -26.20 3.54 -18.30
C ARG A 110 -24.80 3.38 -17.69
N TYR A 111 -24.70 3.38 -16.37
CA TYR A 111 -23.44 3.16 -15.67
C TYR A 111 -23.63 2.20 -14.50
N GLN A 112 -22.55 1.49 -14.14
CA GLN A 112 -22.50 0.62 -12.98
C GLN A 112 -21.20 0.87 -12.22
N ILE A 113 -21.32 1.30 -10.97
CA ILE A 113 -20.18 1.47 -10.07
C ILE A 113 -20.37 0.44 -8.96
N ASN A 114 -19.45 -0.53 -8.92
CA ASN A 114 -19.47 -1.52 -7.85
C ASN A 114 -18.81 -0.90 -6.61
N ALA A 115 -19.55 -0.91 -5.50
CA ALA A 115 -19.11 -0.43 -4.19
C ALA A 115 -18.68 -1.56 -3.27
#